data_AF-A0AA97M0J7-F1
#
_entry.id   AF-A0AA97M0J7-F1
#
_cell.length_a   1.000
_cell.length_b   1.000
_cell.length_c   1.000
_cell.angle_alpha   90.00
_cell.angle_beta   90.00
_cell.angle_gamma   90.00
#
_symmetry.space_group_name_H-M   'P 1'
#
loop_
_entity.id
_entity.type
_entity.pdbx_description
1 polymer ?
#
loop_
_entity_poly.entity_id
_entity_poly.type
_entity_poly.pdbx_seq_one_letter_code
_entity_poly.pdbx_strand_id
1 'polypeptide(L)'
;MRKVLYGRGPVARLRNPDLWDALATAIIRQVIRAGQARLMYQRFSAAFGEGITHGGNRLHAFPAPETVLAVSDAEYTRLGMAFKRRPLRAAAEAFLDLGDKWTSLPPTDLVTEVQSVHRIGPWTAGAAVADHTGDFSLYPCGDLAVRTYAAQAAPDLVWPDSEPEFAARWKRCTATPRELSTLTVLTLALGGRRAQEYAPD
;
A
#
# COMPACT_ATOMS: atom_id res chain seq x y z
N MET A 1 3.83 9.62 -22.39
CA MET A 1 3.43 9.39 -20.99
C MET A 1 2.45 10.45 -20.44
N ARG A 2 2.85 11.71 -20.16
CA ARG A 2 1.96 12.72 -19.53
C ARG A 2 0.61 12.88 -20.25
N LYS A 3 0.60 13.01 -21.59
CA LYS A 3 -0.64 13.07 -22.40
C LYS A 3 -1.56 11.87 -22.18
N VAL A 4 -1.01 10.66 -22.09
CA VAL A 4 -1.78 9.42 -21.85
C VAL A 4 -2.35 9.37 -20.43
N LEU A 5 -1.58 9.83 -19.45
CA LEU A 5 -2.00 9.86 -18.05
C LEU A 5 -3.08 10.92 -17.80
N TYR A 6 -2.89 12.14 -18.30
CA TYR A 6 -3.84 13.24 -18.12
C TYR A 6 -5.09 13.11 -19.01
N GLY A 7 -4.98 12.48 -20.18
CA GLY A 7 -6.11 12.25 -21.10
C GLY A 7 -7.15 11.24 -20.58
N ARG A 8 -6.95 10.65 -19.39
CA ARG A 8 -7.83 9.64 -18.80
C ARG A 8 -8.95 10.20 -17.93
N GLY A 9 -9.04 11.52 -17.83
CA GLY A 9 -9.97 12.21 -16.93
C GLY A 9 -9.43 12.33 -15.51
N PRO A 10 -10.22 12.88 -14.58
CA PRO A 10 -9.81 13.08 -13.21
C PRO A 10 -9.54 11.74 -12.51
N VAL A 11 -8.45 11.69 -11.73
CA VAL A 11 -8.11 10.57 -10.87
C VAL A 11 -8.19 11.06 -9.42
N ALA A 12 -9.06 10.43 -8.64
CA ALA A 12 -9.12 10.63 -7.20
C ALA A 12 -8.56 9.38 -6.50
N ARG A 13 -7.69 9.58 -5.50
CA ARG A 13 -7.23 8.52 -4.61
C ARG A 13 -7.62 8.89 -3.19
N LEU A 14 -8.39 8.03 -2.55
CA LEU A 14 -8.68 8.17 -1.13
C LEU A 14 -7.48 7.65 -0.34
N ARG A 15 -6.92 8.50 0.52
CA ARG A 15 -5.86 8.11 1.46
C ARG A 15 -6.45 7.26 2.58
N ASN A 16 -5.62 6.41 3.19
CA ASN A 16 -6.00 5.72 4.41
C ASN A 16 -5.74 6.64 5.62
N PRO A 17 -6.76 7.20 6.29
CA PRO A 17 -6.53 8.12 7.39
C PRO A 17 -5.94 7.45 8.63
N ASP A 18 -5.97 6.12 8.71
CA ASP A 18 -5.43 5.33 9.82
C ASP A 18 -4.05 4.77 9.45
N LEU A 19 -3.02 5.14 10.23
CA LEU A 19 -1.64 4.71 10.00
C LEU A 19 -1.45 3.21 10.25
N TRP A 20 -2.12 2.65 11.26
CA TRP A 20 -2.07 1.23 11.56
C TRP A 20 -2.67 0.42 10.40
N ASP A 21 -3.84 0.82 9.94
CA ASP A 21 -4.50 0.16 8.81
C ASP A 21 -3.69 0.27 7.51
N ALA A 22 -3.07 1.42 7.26
CA ALA A 22 -2.17 1.61 6.11
C ALA A 22 -0.94 0.66 6.17
N LEU A 23 -0.33 0.52 7.35
CA LEU A 23 0.80 -0.38 7.58
C LEU A 23 0.39 -1.85 7.41
N ALA A 24 -0.72 -2.26 8.01
CA ALA A 24 -1.27 -3.61 7.86
C ALA A 24 -1.59 -3.94 6.39
N THR A 25 -2.20 -2.99 5.67
CA THR A 25 -2.48 -3.11 4.23
C THR A 25 -1.20 -3.31 3.42
N ALA A 26 -0.14 -2.54 3.70
CA ALA A 26 1.15 -2.70 3.04
C ALA A 26 1.78 -4.08 3.32
N ILE A 27 1.72 -4.57 4.57
CA ILE A 27 2.21 -5.91 4.94
C ILE A 27 1.46 -7.01 4.18
N ILE A 28 0.13 -6.92 4.13
CA ILE A 28 -0.70 -7.89 3.41
C ILE A 28 -0.32 -7.93 1.93
N ARG A 29 0.07 -6.80 1.34
CA ARG A 29 0.51 -6.68 -0.06
C ARG A 29 1.92 -7.18 -0.35
N GLN A 30 2.72 -7.60 0.63
CA GLN A 30 4.04 -8.17 0.38
C GLN A 30 3.95 -9.43 -0.52
N VAL A 31 4.75 -9.52 -1.59
CA VAL A 31 4.90 -10.76 -2.40
C VAL A 31 3.55 -11.40 -2.79
N ILE A 32 2.60 -10.61 -3.29
CA ILE A 32 1.27 -11.09 -3.68
C ILE A 32 0.65 -10.20 -4.75
N ARG A 33 -0.31 -10.74 -5.52
CA ARG A 33 -1.13 -9.95 -6.44
C ARG A 33 -2.13 -9.08 -5.68
N ALA A 34 -2.36 -7.85 -6.15
CA ALA A 34 -3.24 -6.88 -5.49
C ALA A 34 -4.67 -7.41 -5.20
N GLY A 35 -5.27 -8.14 -6.15
CA GLY A 35 -6.61 -8.73 -5.94
C GLY A 35 -6.64 -9.77 -4.82
N GLN A 36 -5.59 -10.60 -4.69
CA GLN A 36 -5.49 -11.59 -3.62
C GLN A 36 -5.23 -10.93 -2.26
N ALA A 37 -4.39 -9.89 -2.21
CA ALA A 37 -4.19 -9.07 -1.01
C ALA A 37 -5.51 -8.46 -0.52
N ARG A 38 -6.34 -7.93 -1.44
CA ARG A 38 -7.66 -7.38 -1.11
C ARG A 38 -8.57 -8.43 -0.46
N LEU A 39 -8.66 -9.63 -1.04
CA LEU A 39 -9.47 -10.71 -0.49
C LEU A 39 -8.97 -11.15 0.90
N MET A 40 -7.66 -11.24 1.09
CA MET A 40 -7.06 -11.55 2.40
C MET A 40 -7.39 -10.48 3.44
N TYR A 41 -7.23 -9.20 3.10
CA TYR A 41 -7.59 -8.07 3.96
C TYR A 41 -9.06 -8.14 4.39
N GLN A 42 -9.97 -8.31 3.44
CA GLN A 42 -11.41 -8.39 3.70
C GLN A 42 -11.78 -9.56 4.61
N ARG A 43 -11.22 -10.75 4.36
CA ARG A 43 -11.49 -11.95 5.18
C ARG A 43 -10.96 -11.81 6.60
N PHE A 44 -9.76 -11.24 6.74
CA PHE A 44 -9.15 -11.03 8.05
C PHE A 44 -9.92 -9.98 8.87
N SER A 45 -10.32 -8.88 8.23
CA SER A 45 -11.16 -7.83 8.84
C SER A 45 -12.55 -8.36 9.21
N ALA A 46 -13.19 -9.16 8.35
CA ALA A 46 -14.48 -9.75 8.68
C ALA A 46 -14.41 -10.73 9.88
N ALA A 47 -13.28 -11.44 10.04
CA ALA A 47 -13.11 -12.41 11.11
C ALA A 47 -12.76 -11.79 12.46
N PHE A 48 -11.96 -10.72 12.48
CA PHE A 48 -11.34 -10.20 13.71
C PHE A 48 -11.50 -8.68 13.89
N GLY A 49 -12.05 -7.99 12.89
CA GLY A 49 -12.22 -6.56 12.88
C GLY A 49 -13.56 -6.11 13.47
N GLU A 50 -13.56 -4.93 14.07
CA GLU A 50 -14.78 -4.32 14.59
C GLU A 50 -15.78 -4.03 13.47
N GLY A 51 -17.04 -4.42 13.69
CA GLY A 51 -18.11 -4.22 12.73
C GLY A 51 -18.73 -2.83 12.85
N ILE A 52 -18.74 -2.06 11.75
CA ILE A 52 -19.39 -0.75 11.65
C ILE A 52 -20.61 -0.91 10.75
N THR A 53 -21.79 -0.51 11.24
CA THR A 53 -23.01 -0.49 10.42
C THR A 53 -23.19 0.92 9.85
N HIS A 54 -23.19 1.04 8.52
CA HIS A 54 -23.45 2.30 7.84
C HIS A 54 -24.42 2.08 6.67
N GLY A 55 -25.57 2.77 6.70
CA GLY A 55 -26.58 2.67 5.64
C GLY A 55 -27.10 1.25 5.40
N GLY A 56 -27.21 0.43 6.45
CA GLY A 56 -27.66 -0.98 6.35
C GLY A 56 -26.57 -1.98 5.95
N ASN A 57 -25.38 -1.52 5.55
CA ASN A 57 -24.25 -2.37 5.24
C ASN A 57 -23.35 -2.53 6.47
N ARG A 58 -23.00 -3.79 6.78
CA ARG A 58 -22.00 -4.11 7.80
C ARG A 58 -20.61 -4.12 7.16
N LEU A 59 -19.79 -3.15 7.54
CA LEU A 59 -18.39 -3.06 7.18
C LEU A 59 -17.55 -3.51 8.38
N HIS A 60 -16.31 -3.94 8.13
CA HIS A 60 -15.38 -4.29 9.18
C HIS A 60 -14.11 -3.47 9.03
N ALA A 61 -13.68 -2.80 10.10
CA ALA A 61 -12.37 -2.19 10.18
C ALA A 61 -11.29 -3.28 10.19
N PHE A 62 -10.05 -2.94 9.85
CA PHE A 62 -8.96 -3.87 10.10
C PHE A 62 -8.81 -4.10 11.62
N PRO A 63 -8.43 -5.31 12.08
CA PRO A 63 -8.32 -5.58 13.52
C PRO A 63 -7.30 -4.67 14.20
N ALA A 64 -7.61 -4.24 15.42
CA ALA A 64 -6.69 -3.47 16.25
C ALA A 64 -5.38 -4.24 16.50
N PRO A 65 -4.25 -3.55 16.77
CA PRO A 65 -2.96 -4.19 17.00
C PRO A 65 -3.01 -5.29 18.08
N GLU A 66 -3.71 -5.05 19.19
CA GLU A 66 -3.90 -6.01 20.28
C GLU A 66 -4.64 -7.27 19.80
N THR A 67 -5.66 -7.09 18.96
CA THR A 67 -6.38 -8.21 18.35
C THR A 67 -5.46 -9.02 17.44
N VAL A 68 -4.65 -8.35 16.60
CA VAL A 68 -3.66 -9.01 15.72
C VAL A 68 -2.67 -9.88 16.50
N LEU A 69 -2.26 -9.43 17.69
CA LEU A 69 -1.39 -10.18 18.59
C LEU A 69 -2.10 -11.37 19.24
N ALA A 70 -3.39 -11.25 19.55
CA ALA A 70 -4.20 -12.31 20.15
C ALA A 70 -4.64 -13.41 19.16
N VAL A 71 -4.67 -13.15 17.85
CA VAL A 71 -5.05 -14.15 16.84
C VAL A 71 -4.07 -15.34 16.84
N SER A 72 -4.60 -16.55 16.92
CA SER A 72 -3.80 -17.78 16.95
C SER A 72 -3.13 -18.08 15.60
N ASP A 73 -2.02 -18.82 15.63
CA ASP A 73 -1.30 -19.24 14.43
C ASP A 73 -2.16 -20.11 13.49
N ALA A 74 -3.08 -20.90 14.05
CA ALA A 74 -4.02 -21.72 13.31
C ALA A 74 -5.00 -20.86 12.50
N GLU A 75 -5.49 -19.76 13.08
CA GLU A 75 -6.39 -18.82 12.41
C GLU A 75 -5.70 -18.04 11.29
N TYR A 76 -4.45 -17.60 11.50
CA TYR A 76 -3.63 -17.05 10.42
C TYR A 76 -3.50 -18.05 9.26
N THR A 77 -3.29 -19.32 9.55
CA THR A 77 -3.18 -20.37 8.53
C THR A 77 -4.50 -20.60 7.80
N ARG A 78 -5.60 -20.74 8.56
CA ARG A 78 -6.97 -20.95 8.05
C ARG A 78 -7.39 -19.86 7.07
N LEU A 79 -6.97 -18.61 7.31
CA LEU A 79 -7.29 -17.46 6.45
C LEU A 79 -6.26 -17.19 5.34
N GLY A 80 -5.25 -18.04 5.17
CA GLY A 80 -4.20 -17.85 4.15
C GLY A 80 -3.19 -16.74 4.49
N MET A 81 -3.14 -16.31 5.76
CA MET A 81 -2.33 -15.21 6.28
C MET A 81 -1.04 -15.68 6.98
N ALA A 82 -0.67 -16.96 6.86
CA ALA A 82 0.51 -17.52 7.54
C ALA A 82 1.81 -16.74 7.24
N PHE A 83 2.03 -16.34 5.97
CA PHE A 83 3.19 -15.53 5.58
C PHE A 83 3.15 -14.10 6.17
N LYS A 84 1.96 -13.58 6.45
CA LYS A 84 1.71 -12.22 6.95
C LYS A 84 1.78 -12.11 8.45
N ARG A 85 1.64 -13.23 9.16
CA ARG A 85 1.60 -13.29 10.62
C ARG A 85 2.78 -12.60 11.29
N ARG A 86 4.01 -12.99 10.95
CA ARG A 86 5.21 -12.46 11.59
C ARG A 86 5.39 -10.94 11.38
N PRO A 87 5.31 -10.40 10.14
CA PRO A 87 5.39 -8.95 9.97
C PRO A 87 4.21 -8.21 10.59
N LEU A 88 2.98 -8.77 10.59
CA LEU A 88 1.83 -8.13 11.26
C LEU A 88 2.00 -8.03 12.77
N ARG A 89 2.46 -9.11 13.44
CA ARG A 89 2.76 -9.06 14.89
C ARG A 89 3.95 -8.13 15.18
N ALA A 90 4.99 -8.22 14.35
CA ALA A 90 6.09 -7.25 14.20
C ALA A 90 5.64 -5.79 14.34
N ALA A 91 4.76 -5.41 13.41
CA ALA A 91 4.22 -4.08 13.30
C ALA A 91 3.24 -3.75 14.43
N ALA A 92 2.43 -4.69 14.90
CA ALA A 92 1.49 -4.46 15.99
C ALA A 92 2.23 -4.12 17.29
N GLU A 93 3.26 -4.88 17.65
CA GLU A 93 4.10 -4.61 18.82
C GLU A 93 4.74 -3.22 18.73
N ALA A 94 5.35 -2.90 17.58
CA ALA A 94 5.97 -1.58 17.37
C ALA A 94 4.95 -0.44 17.36
N PHE A 95 3.76 -0.63 16.81
CA PHE A 95 2.72 0.39 16.77
C PHE A 95 2.12 0.68 18.15
N LEU A 96 1.99 -0.35 19.00
CA LEU A 96 1.55 -0.15 20.39
C LEU A 96 2.57 0.64 21.23
N ASP A 97 3.87 0.49 20.94
CA ASP A 97 4.94 1.21 21.65
C ASP A 97 5.19 2.62 21.07
N LEU A 98 5.16 2.75 19.75
CA LEU A 98 5.63 3.95 19.04
C LEU A 98 4.54 4.70 18.25
N GLY A 99 3.30 4.20 18.23
CA GLY A 99 2.21 4.74 17.40
C GLY A 99 1.94 6.23 17.64
N ASP A 100 1.87 6.65 18.90
CA ASP A 100 1.67 8.05 19.27
C ASP A 100 2.80 8.94 18.74
N LYS A 101 4.07 8.51 18.89
CA LYS A 101 5.23 9.18 18.31
C LYS A 101 5.07 9.26 16.78
N TRP A 102 4.79 8.14 16.13
CA TRP A 102 4.71 8.04 14.67
C TRP A 102 3.68 8.99 14.04
N THR A 103 2.52 9.19 14.68
CA THR A 103 1.48 10.10 14.15
C THR A 103 1.92 11.56 14.09
N SER A 104 2.94 11.95 14.86
CA SER A 104 3.49 13.31 14.90
C SER A 104 4.69 13.52 13.97
N LEU A 105 5.23 12.46 13.38
CA LEU A 105 6.46 12.53 12.58
C LEU A 105 6.22 13.14 11.19
N PRO A 106 7.20 13.88 10.65
CA PRO A 106 7.24 14.17 9.22
C PRO A 106 7.21 12.88 8.39
N PRO A 107 6.53 12.84 7.23
CA PRO A 107 6.39 11.63 6.43
C PRO A 107 7.71 10.92 6.07
N THR A 108 8.79 11.66 5.81
CA THR A 108 10.12 11.08 5.49
C THR A 108 10.72 10.35 6.68
N ASP A 109 10.56 10.91 7.88
CA ASP A 109 11.10 10.34 9.11
C ASP A 109 10.25 9.13 9.52
N LEU A 110 8.93 9.22 9.31
CA LEU A 110 8.01 8.11 9.51
C LEU A 110 8.37 6.89 8.64
N VAL A 111 8.76 7.08 7.37
CA VAL A 111 9.24 5.96 6.52
C VAL A 111 10.43 5.28 7.17
N THR A 112 11.40 6.05 7.69
CA THR A 112 12.62 5.51 8.31
C THR A 112 12.28 4.72 9.57
N GLU A 113 11.42 5.26 10.43
CA GLU A 113 11.00 4.63 11.68
C GLU A 113 10.20 3.34 11.42
N VAL A 114 9.20 3.39 10.54
CA VAL A 114 8.41 2.22 10.15
C VAL A 114 9.30 1.13 9.52
N GLN A 115 10.30 1.50 8.71
CA GLN A 115 11.23 0.54 8.11
C GLN A 115 12.14 -0.15 9.14
N SER A 116 12.39 0.47 10.30
CA SER A 116 13.21 -0.15 11.34
C SER A 116 12.55 -1.36 12.00
N VAL A 117 11.23 -1.49 11.87
CA VAL A 117 10.45 -2.62 12.40
C VAL A 117 10.87 -3.92 11.71
N HIS A 118 11.10 -4.97 12.51
CA HIS A 118 11.49 -6.27 11.99
C HIS A 118 10.50 -6.77 10.92
N ARG A 119 11.03 -7.23 9.77
CA ARG A 119 10.27 -7.70 8.58
C ARG A 119 9.58 -6.61 7.76
N ILE A 120 9.75 -5.34 8.10
CA ILE A 120 9.25 -4.22 7.30
C ILE A 120 10.38 -3.73 6.40
N GLY A 121 10.32 -4.11 5.12
CA GLY A 121 11.28 -3.65 4.11
C GLY A 121 10.99 -2.24 3.58
N PRO A 122 11.91 -1.65 2.82
CA PRO A 122 11.77 -0.30 2.26
C PRO A 122 10.49 -0.15 1.41
N TRP A 123 10.11 -1.20 0.67
CA TRP A 123 8.86 -1.20 -0.09
C TRP A 123 7.64 -1.07 0.83
N THR A 124 7.60 -1.81 1.93
CA THR A 124 6.44 -1.85 2.85
C THR A 124 6.29 -0.51 3.58
N ALA A 125 7.40 0.03 4.10
CA ALA A 125 7.39 1.32 4.79
C ALA A 125 6.96 2.47 3.85
N GLY A 126 7.58 2.58 2.67
CA GLY A 126 7.23 3.63 1.71
C GLY A 126 5.79 3.50 1.22
N ALA A 127 5.31 2.28 0.97
CA ALA A 127 3.93 2.05 0.54
C ALA A 127 2.90 2.41 1.64
N ALA A 128 3.16 2.04 2.90
CA ALA A 128 2.29 2.37 4.02
C ALA A 128 2.18 3.89 4.24
N VAL A 129 3.33 4.57 4.30
CA VAL A 129 3.34 6.02 4.54
C VAL A 129 2.76 6.80 3.37
N ALA A 130 3.03 6.40 2.12
CA ALA A 130 2.41 7.02 0.96
C ALA A 130 0.87 6.88 0.97
N ASP A 131 0.35 5.71 1.34
CA ASP A 131 -1.09 5.48 1.41
C ASP A 131 -1.75 6.26 2.55
N HIS A 132 -1.05 6.40 3.68
CA HIS A 132 -1.53 7.16 4.83
C HIS A 132 -1.53 8.68 4.58
N THR A 133 -0.40 9.20 4.12
CA THR A 133 -0.18 10.66 3.96
C THR A 133 -0.76 11.20 2.65
N GLY A 134 -0.93 10.34 1.64
CA GLY A 134 -1.21 10.75 0.27
C GLY A 134 0.02 11.23 -0.50
N ASP A 135 1.21 11.23 0.10
CA ASP A 135 2.45 11.59 -0.59
C ASP A 135 3.11 10.38 -1.27
N PHE A 136 2.73 10.16 -2.52
CA PHE A 136 3.28 9.10 -3.37
C PHE A 136 4.68 9.41 -3.92
N SER A 137 5.31 10.52 -3.52
CA SER A 137 6.75 10.69 -3.75
C SER A 137 7.58 9.72 -2.89
N LEU A 138 7.00 9.25 -1.77
CA LEU A 138 7.58 8.27 -0.84
C LEU A 138 7.31 6.82 -1.24
N TYR A 139 6.36 6.59 -2.16
CA TYR A 139 6.07 5.24 -2.65
C TYR A 139 7.29 4.67 -3.38
N PRO A 140 7.62 3.37 -3.20
CA PRO A 140 8.75 2.73 -3.87
C PRO A 140 8.55 2.72 -5.39
N CYS A 141 9.08 3.73 -6.09
CA CYS A 141 8.85 3.91 -7.53
C CYS A 141 9.43 2.78 -8.41
N GLY A 142 10.34 1.95 -7.88
CA GLY A 142 10.82 0.73 -8.52
C GLY A 142 9.79 -0.42 -8.55
N ASP A 143 8.67 -0.27 -7.84
CA ASP A 143 7.59 -1.25 -7.74
C ASP A 143 7.15 -1.79 -9.10
N LEU A 144 6.92 -3.11 -9.16
CA LEU A 144 6.59 -3.81 -10.40
C LEU A 144 5.34 -3.22 -11.08
N ALA A 145 4.32 -2.82 -10.31
CA ALA A 145 3.13 -2.21 -10.88
C ALA A 145 3.45 -0.87 -11.56
N VAL A 146 4.28 -0.02 -10.94
CA VAL A 146 4.71 1.25 -11.54
C VAL A 146 5.45 0.98 -12.84
N ARG A 147 6.39 0.02 -12.84
CA ARG A 147 7.15 -0.39 -14.03
C ARG A 147 6.27 -0.89 -15.16
N THR A 148 5.34 -1.81 -14.86
CA THR A 148 4.40 -2.37 -15.83
C THR A 148 3.53 -1.29 -16.46
N TYR A 149 2.95 -0.40 -15.65
CA TYR A 149 2.03 0.61 -16.16
C TYR A 149 2.75 1.81 -16.78
N ALA A 150 4.00 2.08 -16.41
CA ALA A 150 4.87 3.03 -17.11
C ALA A 150 5.13 2.58 -18.55
N ALA A 151 5.52 1.31 -18.75
CA ALA A 151 5.70 0.72 -20.08
C ALA A 151 4.40 0.76 -20.89
N GLN A 152 3.26 0.45 -20.28
CA GLN A 152 1.95 0.56 -20.95
C GLN A 152 1.58 2.01 -21.31
N ALA A 153 1.91 3.00 -20.47
CA ALA A 153 1.59 4.41 -20.70
C ALA A 153 2.51 5.09 -21.73
N ALA A 154 3.64 4.47 -22.04
CA ALA A 154 4.63 4.95 -22.99
C ALA A 154 5.37 3.77 -23.63
N PRO A 155 4.72 3.01 -24.53
CA PRO A 155 5.30 1.82 -25.14
C PRO A 155 6.51 2.13 -26.03
N ASP A 156 6.60 3.35 -26.56
CA ASP A 156 7.72 3.80 -27.40
C ASP A 156 8.95 4.23 -26.60
N LEU A 157 8.87 4.28 -25.26
CA LEU A 157 10.00 4.58 -24.39
C LEU A 157 10.66 3.29 -23.92
N VAL A 158 11.98 3.22 -24.10
CA VAL A 158 12.79 2.16 -23.51
C VAL A 158 12.96 2.43 -22.01
N TRP A 159 12.33 1.59 -21.20
CA TRP A 159 12.44 1.62 -19.74
C TRP A 159 13.56 0.69 -19.27
N PRO A 160 14.33 1.04 -18.23
CA PRO A 160 15.31 0.12 -17.67
C PRO A 160 14.67 -1.15 -17.09
N ASP A 161 15.36 -2.28 -17.26
CA ASP A 161 14.91 -3.60 -16.79
C ASP A 161 15.20 -3.85 -15.31
N SER A 162 16.20 -3.17 -14.73
CA SER A 162 16.49 -3.29 -13.31
C SER A 162 15.62 -2.33 -12.49
N GLU A 163 15.22 -2.75 -11.29
CA GLU A 163 14.46 -1.92 -10.36
C GLU A 163 15.20 -0.60 -9.99
N PRO A 164 16.49 -0.62 -9.64
CA PRO A 164 17.20 0.60 -9.26
C PRO A 164 17.35 1.60 -10.41
N GLU A 165 17.65 1.13 -11.63
CA GLU A 165 17.79 2.01 -12.79
C GLU A 165 16.45 2.59 -13.21
N PHE A 166 15.38 1.79 -13.15
CA PHE A 166 14.02 2.28 -13.39
C PHE A 166 13.67 3.37 -12.39
N ALA A 167 13.87 3.13 -11.10
CA ALA A 167 13.59 4.11 -10.04
C ALA A 167 14.36 5.42 -10.26
N ALA A 168 15.65 5.33 -10.63
CA ALA A 168 16.46 6.49 -10.94
C ALA A 168 15.95 7.25 -12.19
N ARG A 169 15.58 6.53 -13.25
CA ARG A 169 14.99 7.12 -14.47
C ARG A 169 13.65 7.78 -14.18
N TRP A 170 12.80 7.14 -13.38
CA TRP A 170 11.49 7.62 -12.99
C TRP A 170 11.56 8.96 -12.25
N LYS A 171 12.45 9.04 -11.24
CA LYS A 171 12.68 10.29 -10.50
C LYS A 171 13.15 11.45 -11.39
N ARG A 172 13.98 11.16 -12.41
CA ARG A 172 14.44 12.15 -13.40
C ARG A 172 13.34 12.67 -14.34
N CYS A 173 12.16 12.04 -14.39
CA CYS A 173 11.02 12.52 -15.19
C CYS A 173 10.27 13.70 -14.53
N THR A 174 10.65 14.07 -13.31
CA THR A 174 9.95 15.06 -12.48
C THR A 174 10.94 16.00 -11.81
N ALA A 175 10.58 17.27 -11.67
CA ALA A 175 11.43 18.27 -11.03
C ALA A 175 11.15 18.43 -9.53
N THR A 176 9.96 18.03 -9.07
CA THR A 176 9.54 18.20 -7.67
C THR A 176 8.94 16.92 -7.07
N PRO A 177 8.95 16.75 -5.74
CA PRO A 177 8.26 15.63 -5.08
C PRO A 177 6.76 15.59 -5.42
N ARG A 178 6.10 16.74 -5.55
CA ARG A 178 4.69 16.82 -5.93
C ARG A 178 4.44 16.26 -7.33
N GLU A 179 5.30 16.58 -8.29
CA GLU A 179 5.24 16.00 -9.64
C GLU A 179 5.49 14.49 -9.62
N LEU A 180 6.45 14.03 -8.82
CA LEU A 180 6.74 12.60 -8.64
C LEU A 180 5.54 11.85 -8.05
N SER A 181 4.94 12.40 -6.99
CA SER A 181 3.72 11.87 -6.38
C SER A 181 2.59 11.77 -7.40
N THR A 182 2.32 12.85 -8.14
CA THR A 182 1.30 12.89 -9.19
C THR A 182 1.55 11.85 -10.28
N LEU A 183 2.78 11.78 -10.79
CA LEU A 183 3.16 10.82 -11.82
C LEU A 183 2.98 9.38 -11.36
N THR A 184 3.40 9.06 -10.13
CA THR A 184 3.26 7.72 -9.53
C THR A 184 1.79 7.34 -9.33
N VAL A 185 0.96 8.23 -8.79
CA VAL A 185 -0.48 7.98 -8.59
C VAL A 185 -1.19 7.73 -9.91
N LEU A 186 -0.99 8.61 -10.91
CA LEU A 186 -1.63 8.46 -12.22
C LEU A 186 -1.22 7.16 -12.91
N THR A 187 0.03 6.73 -12.73
CA THR A 187 0.55 5.48 -13.29
C THR A 187 -0.07 4.26 -12.59
N LEU A 188 -0.13 4.25 -11.26
CA LEU A 188 -0.78 3.18 -10.50
C LEU A 188 -2.29 3.07 -10.80
N ALA A 189 -2.96 4.20 -11.03
CA ALA A 189 -4.38 4.24 -11.40
C ALA A 189 -4.67 3.54 -12.73
N LEU A 190 -3.68 3.37 -13.61
CA LEU A 190 -3.85 2.61 -14.85
C LEU A 190 -4.13 1.13 -14.60
N GLY A 191 -3.61 0.58 -13.52
CA GLY A 191 -3.88 -0.79 -13.10
C GLY A 191 -5.25 -1.00 -12.47
N GLY A 192 -5.82 0.06 -11.87
CA GLY A 192 -7.05 -0.02 -11.08
C GLY A 192 -8.30 -0.39 -11.89
N ARG A 193 -8.42 0.08 -13.15
CA ARG A 193 -9.60 -0.21 -13.98
C ARG A 193 -9.76 -1.69 -14.33
N ARG A 194 -8.65 -2.41 -14.54
CA ARG A 194 -8.71 -3.87 -14.75
C ARG A 194 -9.23 -4.59 -13.51
N ALA A 195 -8.91 -4.13 -12.30
CA ALA A 195 -9.43 -4.76 -11.08
C ALA A 195 -10.93 -4.50 -10.85
N GLN A 196 -11.47 -3.40 -11.39
CA GLN A 196 -12.91 -3.09 -11.36
C GLN A 196 -13.69 -3.85 -12.44
N GLU A 197 -13.09 -4.12 -13.60
CA GLU A 197 -13.68 -4.95 -14.67
C GLU A 197 -13.81 -6.44 -14.30
N TYR A 198 -13.09 -6.92 -13.27
CA TYR A 198 -13.14 -8.30 -12.77
C TYR A 198 -13.77 -8.43 -11.36
N ALA A 199 -14.40 -7.38 -10.83
CA ALA A 199 -15.23 -7.52 -9.64
C ALA A 199 -16.56 -8.19 -10.05
N PRO A 200 -16.96 -9.32 -9.44
CA PRO A 200 -18.31 -9.82 -9.66
C PRO A 200 -19.31 -8.79 -9.12
N ASP A 201 -20.42 -8.64 -9.84
CA ASP A 201 -21.59 -7.84 -9.43
C ASP A 201 -22.08 -8.21 -8.02
#